data_AF-A0A8H4IER3-F1
#
_entry.id   AF-A0A8H4IER3-F1
#
_cell.length_a   1.000
_cell.length_b   1.000
_cell.length_c   1.000
_cell.angle_alpha   90.00
_cell.angle_beta   90.00
_cell.angle_gamma   90.00
#
_symmetry.space_group_name_H-M   'P 1'
#
loop_
_entity.id
_entity.type
_entity.pdbx_description
1 polymer ?
#
loop_
_entity_poly.entity_id
_entity_poly.type
_entity_poly.pdbx_seq_one_letter_code
_entity_poly.pdbx_strand_id
1 'polypeptide(L)'
;MIDPIPPPPRWLRDLVEPWAVYLNIPAVTDHVHEIIAAFAFYQFIHSYLSPWLSPRLFPRHYPNLNNRTQLNWDVHVVSLVQSVLINAVALWVMFTDDERKSMSPAERVYGYSGACAFISALAAGYFIYDLYVSTVYVKIFGIGMLFHAVSALWVFSLGFRPFLHFYSPVFILYELSSPFLNIHWFLDKVNMTGSKLQWYNGMLLLIVFFCCRLIWGTWQSAAVYKDMWYALKKTWSASESAALNPVDITTDVFQIRDGSICVNEACARAQAEISKFSKYTAGGVPTWLVVTYVVSNIVLNGLNYYWFTKMIDAVIKRFRAPAPAGKTKEEELKQDVVIEAATKLEQEEGAFTTGDLASEKIASAVEVGPSEELRQRNPNVPTAARS
;
A
#
# COMPACT_ATOMS: atom_id res chain seq x y z
N MET A 1 6.07 21.58 3.64
CA MET A 1 6.91 21.24 4.79
C MET A 1 8.23 20.70 4.27
N ILE A 2 9.35 21.18 4.83
CA ILE A 2 10.68 20.63 4.50
C ILE A 2 10.73 19.17 4.98
N ASP A 3 11.57 18.37 4.36
CA ASP A 3 11.87 17.02 4.85
C ASP A 3 12.22 17.03 6.35
N PRO A 4 11.57 16.19 7.19
CA PRO A 4 11.96 16.02 8.59
C PRO A 4 13.37 15.45 8.77
N ILE A 5 13.93 14.76 7.77
CA ILE A 5 15.26 14.14 7.82
C ILE A 5 16.24 14.97 6.97
N PRO A 6 17.44 15.28 7.47
CA PRO A 6 18.43 16.01 6.70
C PRO A 6 18.98 15.17 5.53
N PRO A 7 19.44 15.81 4.44
CA PRO A 7 19.95 15.09 3.28
C PRO A 7 21.17 14.23 3.62
N PRO A 8 21.46 13.19 2.81
CA PRO A 8 22.53 12.26 3.10
C PRO A 8 23.91 12.91 2.97
N PRO A 9 24.96 12.26 3.55
CA PRO A 9 26.33 12.69 3.36
C PRO A 9 26.69 12.86 1.89
N ARG A 10 27.55 13.85 1.59
CA ARG A 10 27.92 14.21 0.21
C ARG A 10 28.39 13.02 -0.63
N TRP A 11 29.24 12.15 -0.07
CA TRP A 11 29.75 10.98 -0.79
C TRP A 11 28.63 10.06 -1.32
N LEU A 12 27.53 9.92 -0.57
CA LEU A 12 26.40 9.08 -0.97
C LEU A 12 25.58 9.77 -2.05
N ARG A 13 25.42 11.09 -1.96
CA ARG A 13 24.79 11.90 -3.00
C ARG A 13 25.56 11.81 -4.31
N ASP A 14 26.87 12.03 -4.26
CA ASP A 14 27.77 12.01 -5.43
C ASP A 14 27.76 10.63 -6.12
N LEU A 15 27.61 9.55 -5.34
CA LEU A 15 27.51 8.18 -5.85
C LEU A 15 26.17 7.91 -6.57
N VAL A 16 25.07 8.47 -6.05
CA VAL A 16 23.70 8.14 -6.48
C VAL A 16 23.20 9.10 -7.56
N GLU A 17 23.60 10.36 -7.52
CA GLU A 17 23.13 11.42 -8.41
C GLU A 17 23.26 11.07 -9.91
N PRO A 18 24.39 10.51 -10.40
CA PRO A 18 24.50 10.17 -11.83
C PRO A 18 23.42 9.20 -12.29
N TRP A 19 23.10 8.19 -11.46
CA TRP A 19 22.05 7.22 -11.74
C TRP A 19 20.65 7.82 -11.59
N ALA A 20 20.45 8.64 -10.56
CA ALA A 20 19.18 9.32 -10.32
C ALA A 20 18.80 10.25 -11.48
N VAL A 21 19.78 11.00 -12.00
CA VAL A 21 19.59 11.86 -13.18
C VAL A 21 19.36 11.03 -14.44
N TYR A 22 20.15 9.96 -14.65
CA TYR A 22 20.00 9.07 -15.81
C TYR A 22 18.61 8.42 -15.87
N LEU A 23 18.08 7.98 -14.73
CA LEU A 23 16.76 7.36 -14.60
C LEU A 23 15.62 8.39 -14.47
N ASN A 24 15.93 9.69 -14.50
CA ASN A 24 14.98 10.80 -14.36
C ASN A 24 14.17 10.77 -13.04
N ILE A 25 14.84 10.43 -11.94
CA ILE A 25 14.31 10.37 -10.57
C ILE A 25 15.22 11.17 -9.61
N PRO A 26 15.45 12.47 -9.90
CA PRO A 26 16.50 13.27 -9.24
C PRO A 26 16.32 13.38 -7.72
N ALA A 27 15.08 13.31 -7.21
CA ALA A 27 14.79 13.40 -5.79
C ALA A 27 15.35 12.22 -4.99
N VAL A 28 15.61 11.06 -5.60
CA VAL A 28 16.25 9.92 -4.91
C VAL A 28 17.57 10.33 -4.28
N THR A 29 18.32 11.25 -4.90
CA THR A 29 19.61 11.73 -4.38
C THR A 29 19.49 12.29 -2.96
N ASP A 30 18.37 12.95 -2.66
CA ASP A 30 18.12 13.55 -1.35
C ASP A 30 17.52 12.56 -0.34
N HIS A 31 16.91 11.46 -0.80
CA HIS A 31 16.19 10.50 0.06
C HIS A 31 16.78 9.09 0.09
N VAL A 32 17.88 8.82 -0.62
CA VAL A 32 18.42 7.45 -0.76
C VAL A 32 18.74 6.79 0.56
N HIS A 33 19.21 7.56 1.54
CA HIS A 33 19.48 7.07 2.89
C HIS A 33 18.21 6.65 3.65
N GLU A 34 17.09 7.36 3.44
CA GLU A 34 15.79 6.98 4.00
C GLU A 34 15.28 5.68 3.39
N ILE A 35 15.41 5.52 2.06
CA ILE A 35 15.03 4.29 1.35
C ILE A 35 15.83 3.10 1.90
N ILE A 36 17.15 3.26 2.01
CA ILE A 36 18.05 2.22 2.55
C ILE A 36 17.71 1.92 4.01
N ALA A 37 17.50 2.95 4.83
CA ALA A 37 17.17 2.79 6.24
C ALA A 37 15.82 2.08 6.44
N ALA A 38 14.80 2.45 5.66
CA ALA A 38 13.49 1.80 5.68
C ALA A 38 13.58 0.33 5.25
N PHE A 39 14.27 0.02 4.16
CA PHE A 39 14.52 -1.36 3.74
C PHE A 39 15.22 -2.17 4.84
N ALA A 40 16.33 -1.64 5.38
CA ALA A 40 17.09 -2.30 6.44
C ALA A 40 16.26 -2.51 7.71
N PHE A 41 15.40 -1.55 8.06
CA PHE A 41 14.49 -1.63 9.20
C PHE A 41 13.48 -2.77 9.04
N TYR A 42 12.78 -2.84 7.90
CA TYR A 42 11.80 -3.91 7.67
C TYR A 42 12.45 -5.28 7.52
N GLN A 43 13.62 -5.34 6.87
CA GLN A 43 14.41 -6.57 6.79
C GLN A 43 14.88 -7.04 8.18
N PHE A 44 15.29 -6.12 9.05
CA PHE A 44 15.65 -6.43 10.43
C PHE A 44 14.46 -6.96 11.22
N ILE A 45 13.27 -6.37 11.04
CA ILE A 45 12.05 -6.85 11.69
C ILE A 45 11.74 -8.29 11.28
N HIS A 46 11.73 -8.56 9.98
CA HIS A 46 11.49 -9.91 9.45
C HIS A 46 12.53 -10.90 9.96
N SER A 47 13.82 -10.64 9.76
CA SER A 47 14.86 -11.64 9.98
C SER A 47 15.24 -11.85 11.44
N TYR A 48 15.06 -10.84 12.30
CA TYR A 48 15.57 -10.88 13.67
C TYR A 48 14.51 -10.53 14.70
N LEU A 49 13.84 -9.38 14.57
CA LEU A 49 12.97 -8.90 15.64
C LEU A 49 11.74 -9.78 15.83
N SER A 50 11.02 -10.11 14.74
CA SER A 50 9.81 -10.92 14.82
C SER A 50 10.09 -12.35 15.28
N PRO A 51 11.06 -13.10 14.69
CA PRO A 51 11.40 -14.44 15.19
C PRO A 51 11.89 -14.46 16.63
N TRP A 52 12.48 -13.36 17.11
CA TRP A 52 12.90 -13.23 18.51
C TRP A 52 11.74 -12.86 19.45
N LEU A 53 10.87 -11.95 19.04
CA LEU A 53 9.81 -11.39 19.90
C LEU A 53 8.54 -12.25 19.90
N SER A 54 8.14 -12.79 18.75
CA SER A 54 6.94 -13.63 18.58
C SER A 54 6.88 -14.84 19.51
N PRO A 55 7.93 -15.66 19.72
CA PRO A 55 7.87 -16.76 20.69
C PRO A 55 7.81 -16.28 22.15
N ARG A 56 8.19 -15.03 22.46
CA ARG A 56 8.09 -14.46 23.82
C ARG A 56 6.71 -13.90 24.10
N LEU A 57 6.10 -13.26 23.12
CA LEU A 57 4.74 -12.71 23.22
C LEU A 57 3.67 -13.80 23.10
N PHE A 58 3.91 -14.79 22.23
CA PHE A 58 2.96 -15.88 21.93
C PHE A 58 3.60 -17.26 22.11
N PRO A 59 4.09 -17.61 23.33
CA PRO A 59 4.86 -18.83 23.57
C PRO A 59 4.08 -20.11 23.32
N ARG A 60 2.75 -20.07 23.38
CA ARG A 60 1.87 -21.23 23.14
C ARG A 60 1.48 -21.40 21.66
N HIS A 61 1.68 -20.38 20.83
CA HIS A 61 1.22 -20.38 19.44
C HIS A 61 2.38 -20.40 18.46
N TYR A 62 3.23 -19.36 18.43
CA TYR A 62 4.26 -19.19 17.40
C TYR A 62 5.23 -20.39 17.28
N PRO A 63 5.80 -20.96 18.38
CA PRO A 63 6.69 -22.11 18.27
C PRO A 63 6.04 -23.39 17.72
N ASN A 64 4.71 -23.50 17.83
CA ASN A 64 3.94 -24.65 17.37
C ASN A 64 3.44 -24.50 15.92
N LEU A 65 3.62 -23.33 15.32
CA LEU A 65 3.32 -23.10 13.91
C LEU A 65 4.36 -23.81 13.02
N ASN A 66 3.94 -24.27 11.84
CA ASN A 66 4.87 -24.79 10.86
C ASN A 66 5.74 -23.65 10.27
N ASN A 67 6.90 -23.98 9.69
CA ASN A 67 7.85 -22.99 9.16
C ASN A 67 7.23 -22.02 8.14
N ARG A 68 6.26 -22.47 7.35
CA ARG A 68 5.58 -21.64 6.35
C ARG A 68 4.68 -20.61 7.02
N THR A 69 3.91 -21.02 8.02
CA THR A 69 3.03 -20.13 8.78
C THR A 69 3.83 -19.20 9.70
N GLN A 70 5.00 -19.62 10.22
CA GLN A 70 5.94 -18.73 10.92
C GLN A 70 6.47 -17.64 10.00
N LEU A 71 6.92 -18.01 8.79
CA LEU A 71 7.36 -17.02 7.80
C LEU A 71 6.23 -16.03 7.46
N ASN A 72 5.01 -16.54 7.25
CA ASN A 72 3.88 -15.68 6.98
C ASN A 72 3.55 -14.77 8.17
N TRP A 73 3.61 -15.30 9.39
CA TRP A 73 3.47 -14.53 10.63
C TRP A 73 4.47 -13.37 10.68
N ASP A 74 5.74 -13.63 10.37
CA ASP A 74 6.77 -12.59 10.38
C ASP A 74 6.52 -11.52 9.30
N VAL A 75 5.97 -11.89 8.15
CA VAL A 75 5.52 -10.93 7.11
C VAL A 75 4.33 -10.10 7.61
N HIS A 76 3.34 -10.70 8.28
CA HIS A 76 2.24 -9.96 8.89
C HIS A 76 2.72 -9.00 9.99
N VAL A 77 3.76 -9.35 10.75
CA VAL A 77 4.36 -8.43 11.74
C VAL A 77 4.96 -7.22 11.03
N VAL A 78 5.70 -7.43 9.93
CA VAL A 78 6.26 -6.34 9.13
C VAL A 78 5.17 -5.46 8.52
N SER A 79 4.13 -6.07 7.92
CA SER A 79 2.98 -5.36 7.34
C SER A 79 2.23 -4.54 8.40
N LEU A 80 2.02 -5.08 9.60
CA LEU A 80 1.40 -4.34 10.70
C LEU A 80 2.24 -3.13 11.12
N VAL A 81 3.55 -3.31 11.31
CA VAL A 81 4.45 -2.20 11.69
C VAL A 81 4.50 -1.15 10.59
N GLN A 82 4.62 -1.56 9.33
CA GLN A 82 4.64 -0.65 8.19
C GLN A 82 3.35 0.15 8.11
N SER A 83 2.20 -0.52 8.12
CA SER A 83 0.91 0.14 7.89
C SER A 83 0.58 1.11 9.02
N VAL A 84 0.88 0.78 10.28
CA VAL A 84 0.74 1.72 11.39
C VAL A 84 1.66 2.93 11.23
N LEU A 85 2.95 2.70 10.94
CA LEU A 85 3.95 3.77 10.82
C LEU A 85 3.62 4.71 9.66
N ILE A 86 3.43 4.17 8.46
CA ILE A 86 3.27 4.98 7.25
C ILE A 86 1.98 5.80 7.29
N ASN A 87 0.88 5.24 7.83
CA ASN A 87 -0.37 5.97 7.98
C ASN A 87 -0.26 7.07 9.03
N ALA A 88 0.43 6.82 10.15
CA ALA A 88 0.67 7.85 11.17
C ALA A 88 1.47 9.03 10.60
N VAL A 89 2.55 8.74 9.85
CA VAL A 89 3.36 9.77 9.18
C VAL A 89 2.54 10.49 8.10
N ALA A 90 1.77 9.77 7.29
CA ALA A 90 0.93 10.36 6.25
C ALA A 90 -0.13 11.32 6.82
N LEU A 91 -0.84 10.91 7.87
CA LEU A 91 -1.80 11.77 8.56
C LEU A 91 -1.10 12.99 9.16
N TRP A 92 0.05 12.82 9.81
CA TRP A 92 0.83 13.93 10.35
C TRP A 92 1.19 14.95 9.26
N VAL A 93 1.76 14.50 8.12
CA VAL A 93 2.08 15.39 6.98
C VAL A 93 0.82 16.06 6.44
N MET A 94 -0.29 15.34 6.29
CA MET A 94 -1.53 15.93 5.77
C MET A 94 -2.12 17.01 6.67
N PHE A 95 -1.99 16.86 7.99
CA PHE A 95 -2.50 17.84 8.95
C PHE A 95 -1.55 19.01 9.19
N THR A 96 -0.24 18.84 9.00
CA THR A 96 0.78 19.85 9.35
C THR A 96 1.43 20.55 8.16
N ASP A 97 1.43 19.95 6.96
CA ASP A 97 2.06 20.54 5.77
C ASP A 97 1.14 21.58 5.11
N ASP A 98 1.24 22.83 5.56
CA ASP A 98 0.47 23.95 5.02
C ASP A 98 0.93 24.35 3.60
N GLU A 99 2.21 24.13 3.26
CA GLU A 99 2.72 24.35 1.90
C GLU A 99 2.04 23.40 0.91
N ARG A 100 1.91 22.12 1.27
CA ARG A 100 1.17 21.13 0.49
C ARG A 100 -0.29 21.54 0.34
N LYS A 101 -0.98 21.92 1.43
CA LYS A 101 -2.40 22.31 1.38
C LYS A 101 -2.66 23.49 0.44
N SER A 102 -1.70 24.40 0.37
CA SER A 102 -1.80 25.62 -0.44
C SER A 102 -1.41 25.44 -1.91
N MET A 103 -0.96 24.24 -2.33
CA MET A 103 -0.58 23.96 -3.72
C MET A 103 -1.74 24.13 -4.71
N SER A 104 -1.49 24.91 -5.76
CA SER A 104 -2.36 25.05 -6.93
C SER A 104 -2.49 23.72 -7.71
N PRO A 105 -3.50 23.56 -8.58
CA PRO A 105 -3.64 22.34 -9.39
C PRO A 105 -2.40 21.98 -10.21
N ALA A 106 -1.63 22.98 -10.67
CA ALA A 106 -0.37 22.74 -11.36
C ALA A 106 0.73 22.29 -10.39
N GLU A 107 0.88 22.97 -9.26
CA GLU A 107 1.84 22.62 -8.21
C GLU A 107 1.57 21.22 -7.62
N ARG A 108 0.31 20.76 -7.58
CA ARG A 108 -0.01 19.39 -7.13
C ARG A 108 0.54 18.31 -8.05
N VAL A 109 0.73 18.62 -9.34
CA VAL A 109 1.29 17.70 -10.31
C VAL A 109 2.80 17.79 -10.36
N TYR A 110 3.36 19.00 -10.39
CA TYR A 110 4.78 19.22 -10.68
C TYR A 110 5.62 19.61 -9.46
N GLY A 111 4.96 20.05 -8.39
CA GLY A 111 5.61 20.59 -7.21
C GLY A 111 6.24 19.51 -6.36
N TYR A 112 7.38 19.85 -5.78
CA TYR A 112 8.10 19.01 -4.83
C TYR A 112 7.75 19.39 -3.39
N SER A 113 7.73 18.41 -2.49
CA SER A 113 7.66 18.63 -1.05
C SER A 113 8.50 17.56 -0.37
N GLY A 114 9.52 17.96 0.40
CA GLY A 114 10.40 17.04 1.11
C GLY A 114 9.63 16.07 2.01
N ALA A 115 8.60 16.53 2.71
CA ALA A 115 7.76 15.66 3.53
C ALA A 115 6.96 14.60 2.73
N CYS A 116 6.49 14.96 1.54
CA CYS A 116 5.80 14.00 0.66
C CYS A 116 6.78 13.01 0.02
N ALA A 117 7.98 13.47 -0.31
CA ALA A 117 9.05 12.64 -0.82
C ALA A 117 9.61 11.69 0.26
N PHE A 118 9.69 12.12 1.51
CA PHE A 118 9.98 11.28 2.67
C PHE A 118 8.99 10.12 2.82
N ILE A 119 7.68 10.37 2.70
CA ILE A 119 6.66 9.31 2.68
C ILE A 119 6.90 8.34 1.52
N SER A 120 7.23 8.86 0.34
CA SER A 120 7.55 8.04 -0.83
C SER A 120 8.82 7.21 -0.61
N ALA A 121 9.80 7.72 0.15
CA ALA A 121 11.02 7.02 0.53
C ALA A 121 10.78 5.88 1.52
N LEU A 122 9.98 6.12 2.55
CA LEU A 122 9.55 5.07 3.48
C LEU A 122 8.78 3.96 2.74
N ALA A 123 7.85 4.35 1.86
CA ALA A 123 7.08 3.41 1.05
C ALA A 123 7.99 2.63 0.07
N ALA A 124 8.90 3.30 -0.64
CA ALA A 124 9.82 2.64 -1.56
C ALA A 124 10.73 1.65 -0.85
N GLY A 125 11.29 2.01 0.32
CA GLY A 125 12.11 1.10 1.12
C GLY A 125 11.35 -0.15 1.57
N TYR A 126 10.08 0.02 1.98
CA TYR A 126 9.19 -1.11 2.26
C TYR A 126 8.93 -1.97 1.01
N PHE A 127 8.59 -1.37 -0.13
CA PHE A 127 8.30 -2.15 -1.34
C PHE A 127 9.52 -2.83 -1.95
N ILE A 128 10.74 -2.34 -1.69
CA ILE A 128 11.98 -3.07 -1.98
C ILE A 128 12.06 -4.34 -1.10
N TYR A 129 11.73 -4.22 0.18
CA TYR A 129 11.63 -5.37 1.08
C TYR A 129 10.55 -6.36 0.61
N ASP A 130 9.35 -5.88 0.26
CA ASP A 130 8.27 -6.73 -0.24
C ASP A 130 8.68 -7.45 -1.53
N LEU A 131 9.33 -6.75 -2.45
CA LEU A 131 9.85 -7.33 -3.70
C LEU A 131 10.89 -8.42 -3.42
N TYR A 132 11.81 -8.18 -2.49
CA TYR A 132 12.80 -9.17 -2.08
C TYR A 132 12.12 -10.42 -1.51
N VAL A 133 11.22 -10.25 -0.54
CA VAL A 133 10.52 -11.37 0.13
C VAL A 133 9.64 -12.13 -0.85
N SER A 134 8.83 -11.44 -1.67
CA SER A 134 7.98 -12.09 -2.67
C SER A 134 8.77 -12.77 -3.79
N THR A 135 9.97 -12.30 -4.12
CA THR A 135 10.85 -12.98 -5.09
C THR A 135 11.45 -14.24 -4.49
N VAL A 136 12.06 -14.15 -3.30
CA VAL A 136 12.72 -15.29 -2.63
C VAL A 136 11.70 -16.38 -2.30
N TYR A 137 10.52 -15.99 -1.82
CA TYR A 137 9.47 -16.89 -1.38
C TYR A 137 8.28 -16.93 -2.34
N VAL A 138 8.51 -16.73 -3.65
CA VAL A 138 7.45 -16.70 -4.68
C VAL A 138 6.62 -17.99 -4.71
N LYS A 139 7.22 -19.14 -4.39
CA LYS A 139 6.52 -20.43 -4.31
C LYS A 139 5.56 -20.50 -3.11
N ILE A 140 5.80 -19.68 -2.09
CA ILE A 140 4.99 -19.59 -0.88
C ILE A 140 3.92 -18.52 -1.08
N PHE A 141 4.29 -17.28 -1.41
CA PHE A 141 3.33 -16.15 -1.48
C PHE A 141 2.60 -16.03 -2.82
N GLY A 142 3.12 -16.67 -3.86
CA GLY A 142 2.52 -16.67 -5.20
C GLY A 142 2.89 -15.45 -6.04
N ILE A 143 2.50 -15.52 -7.32
CA ILE A 143 2.84 -14.49 -8.31
C ILE A 143 2.07 -13.18 -8.09
N GLY A 144 0.90 -13.24 -7.44
CA GLY A 144 0.07 -12.07 -7.17
C GLY A 144 0.80 -11.04 -6.31
N MET A 145 1.36 -11.48 -5.18
CA MET A 145 2.15 -10.61 -4.29
C MET A 145 3.42 -10.08 -4.98
N LEU A 146 4.05 -10.86 -5.87
CA LEU A 146 5.19 -10.37 -6.65
C LEU A 146 4.80 -9.21 -7.58
N PHE A 147 3.69 -9.35 -8.32
CA PHE A 147 3.18 -8.26 -9.16
C PHE A 147 2.73 -7.06 -8.33
N HIS A 148 2.17 -7.28 -7.14
CA HIS A 148 1.87 -6.22 -6.18
C HIS A 148 3.14 -5.43 -5.86
N ALA A 149 4.18 -6.09 -5.38
CA ALA A 149 5.45 -5.47 -4.99
C ALA A 149 6.11 -4.70 -6.15
N VAL A 150 6.13 -5.27 -7.36
CA VAL A 150 6.65 -4.59 -8.56
C VAL A 150 5.85 -3.35 -8.89
N SER A 151 4.52 -3.45 -8.90
CA SER A 151 3.64 -2.32 -9.26
C SER A 151 3.68 -1.20 -8.22
N ALA A 152 3.69 -1.54 -6.93
CA ALA A 152 3.79 -0.58 -5.85
C ALA A 152 5.15 0.11 -5.85
N LEU A 153 6.26 -0.64 -5.98
CA LEU A 153 7.59 -0.07 -6.08
C LEU A 153 7.69 0.87 -7.28
N TRP A 154 7.12 0.52 -8.43
CA TRP A 154 7.07 1.38 -9.61
C TRP A 154 6.36 2.71 -9.31
N VAL A 155 5.13 2.67 -8.78
CA VAL A 155 4.34 3.89 -8.50
C VAL A 155 5.02 4.79 -7.47
N PHE A 156 5.57 4.25 -6.39
CA PHE A 156 6.26 5.06 -5.40
C PHE A 156 7.63 5.55 -5.87
N SER A 157 8.32 4.80 -6.75
CA SER A 157 9.56 5.26 -7.39
C SER A 157 9.31 6.41 -8.36
N LEU A 158 8.16 6.42 -9.04
CA LEU A 158 7.74 7.56 -9.87
C LEU A 158 7.57 8.83 -9.03
N GLY A 159 7.30 8.72 -7.73
CA GLY A 159 7.31 9.87 -6.83
C GLY A 159 8.63 10.63 -6.87
N PHE A 160 9.78 9.96 -7.05
CA PHE A 160 11.08 10.66 -7.12
C PHE A 160 11.37 11.35 -8.44
N ARG A 161 10.55 11.10 -9.45
CA ARG A 161 10.44 11.94 -10.64
C ARG A 161 9.36 12.97 -10.28
N PRO A 162 9.66 14.25 -10.06
CA PRO A 162 8.76 15.23 -9.41
C PRO A 162 7.35 15.29 -10.06
N PHE A 163 6.50 14.37 -9.65
CA PHE A 163 5.24 14.04 -10.31
C PHE A 163 4.31 13.50 -9.24
N LEU A 164 3.22 14.22 -9.00
CA LEU A 164 2.16 13.85 -8.06
C LEU A 164 2.62 13.67 -6.59
N HIS A 165 3.71 14.30 -6.15
CA HIS A 165 4.15 14.26 -4.75
C HIS A 165 3.05 14.67 -3.77
N PHE A 166 2.23 15.65 -4.14
CA PHE A 166 1.07 16.06 -3.33
C PHE A 166 0.16 14.89 -2.92
N TYR A 167 0.06 13.89 -3.79
CA TYR A 167 -0.79 12.73 -3.64
C TYR A 167 -0.13 11.55 -2.93
N SER A 168 1.18 11.59 -2.64
CA SER A 168 1.87 10.51 -1.92
C SER A 168 1.24 10.19 -0.56
N PRO A 169 1.03 11.16 0.36
CA PRO A 169 0.29 10.89 1.60
C PRO A 169 -1.18 10.56 1.38
N VAL A 170 -1.76 10.88 0.23
CA VAL A 170 -3.20 10.70 -0.05
C VAL A 170 -3.50 9.25 -0.41
N PHE A 171 -2.71 8.67 -1.32
CA PHE A 171 -2.93 7.29 -1.80
C PHE A 171 -2.31 6.25 -0.86
N ILE A 172 -1.30 6.61 -0.06
CA ILE A 172 -0.78 5.68 0.95
C ILE A 172 -1.81 5.38 2.06
N LEU A 173 -2.79 6.26 2.29
CA LEU A 173 -3.90 6.01 3.22
C LEU A 173 -4.81 4.85 2.81
N TYR A 174 -4.60 4.25 1.63
CA TYR A 174 -5.26 2.99 1.28
C TYR A 174 -4.81 1.87 2.22
N GLU A 175 -3.63 1.98 2.82
CA GLU A 175 -3.12 1.07 3.83
C GLU A 175 -3.79 1.25 5.20
N LEU A 176 -4.72 2.19 5.38
CA LEU A 176 -5.34 2.45 6.70
C LEU A 176 -6.18 1.28 7.20
N SER A 177 -6.69 0.43 6.32
CA SER A 177 -7.37 -0.82 6.68
C SER A 177 -6.42 -1.96 7.06
N SER A 178 -5.17 -1.92 6.58
CA SER A 178 -4.18 -3.00 6.71
C SER A 178 -3.82 -3.37 8.17
N PRO A 179 -3.77 -2.44 9.15
CA PRO A 179 -3.59 -2.83 10.55
C PRO A 179 -4.69 -3.75 11.06
N PHE A 180 -5.95 -3.47 10.71
CA PHE A 180 -7.09 -4.29 11.14
C PHE A 180 -7.10 -5.63 10.42
N LEU A 181 -6.66 -5.68 9.16
CA LEU A 181 -6.51 -6.93 8.42
C LEU A 181 -5.47 -7.84 9.08
N ASN A 182 -4.29 -7.30 9.41
CA ASN A 182 -3.24 -8.05 10.10
C ASN A 182 -3.70 -8.53 11.49
N ILE A 183 -4.38 -7.67 12.27
CA ILE A 183 -4.93 -8.06 13.57
C ILE A 183 -5.98 -9.17 13.41
N HIS A 184 -6.82 -9.11 12.38
CA HIS A 184 -7.84 -10.14 12.10
C HIS A 184 -7.17 -11.49 11.86
N TRP A 185 -6.12 -11.50 11.03
CA TRP A 185 -5.30 -12.69 10.74
C TRP A 185 -4.62 -13.24 11.99
N PHE A 186 -4.01 -12.38 12.82
CA PHE A 186 -3.36 -12.83 14.06
C PHE A 186 -4.35 -13.48 15.01
N LEU A 187 -5.56 -12.92 15.15
CA LEU A 187 -6.62 -13.48 15.99
C LEU A 187 -7.03 -14.89 15.53
N ASP A 188 -7.04 -15.15 14.23
CA ASP A 188 -7.25 -16.50 13.70
C ASP A 188 -6.09 -17.44 14.13
N LYS A 189 -4.84 -17.03 13.96
CA LYS A 189 -3.67 -17.87 14.26
C LYS A 189 -3.42 -18.12 15.75
N VAL A 190 -4.00 -17.30 16.64
CA VAL A 190 -3.95 -17.52 18.10
C VAL A 190 -5.19 -18.23 18.64
N ASN A 191 -6.00 -18.87 17.79
CA ASN A 191 -7.22 -19.59 18.15
C ASN A 191 -8.27 -18.68 18.84
N MET A 192 -8.35 -17.42 18.44
CA MET A 192 -9.36 -16.45 18.91
C MET A 192 -10.46 -16.22 17.87
N THR A 193 -10.61 -17.14 16.91
CA THR A 193 -11.67 -17.13 15.89
C THR A 193 -13.05 -17.17 16.56
N GLY A 194 -13.95 -16.28 16.15
CA GLY A 194 -15.29 -16.13 16.75
C GLY A 194 -15.34 -15.25 18.01
N SER A 195 -14.19 -14.78 18.53
CA SER A 195 -14.18 -13.96 19.75
C SER A 195 -14.80 -12.57 19.54
N LYS A 196 -15.27 -11.94 20.64
CA LYS A 196 -15.75 -10.55 20.60
C LYS A 196 -14.69 -9.57 20.08
N LEU A 197 -13.42 -9.82 20.40
CA LEU A 197 -12.30 -9.00 19.93
C LEU A 197 -12.18 -9.08 18.40
N GLN A 198 -12.24 -10.29 17.84
CA GLN A 198 -12.21 -10.48 16.40
C GLN A 198 -13.43 -9.85 15.72
N TRP A 199 -14.60 -9.89 16.35
CA TRP A 199 -15.77 -9.19 15.84
C TRP A 199 -15.60 -7.66 15.78
N TYR A 200 -15.16 -7.03 16.87
CA TYR A 200 -14.93 -5.57 16.89
C TYR A 200 -13.86 -5.17 15.88
N ASN A 201 -12.77 -5.94 15.78
CA ASN A 201 -11.73 -5.71 14.80
C ASN A 201 -12.27 -5.87 13.36
N GLY A 202 -13.04 -6.92 13.10
CA GLY A 202 -13.68 -7.15 11.80
C GLY A 202 -14.62 -6.01 11.41
N MET A 203 -15.41 -5.48 12.34
CA MET A 203 -16.26 -4.30 12.08
C MET A 203 -15.41 -3.07 11.71
N LEU A 204 -14.33 -2.80 12.46
CA LEU A 204 -13.43 -1.70 12.16
C LEU A 204 -12.74 -1.88 10.80
N LEU A 205 -12.30 -3.10 10.48
CA LEU A 205 -11.72 -3.44 9.19
C LEU A 205 -12.68 -3.08 8.05
N LEU A 206 -13.94 -3.53 8.12
CA LEU A 206 -14.95 -3.26 7.08
C LEU A 206 -15.25 -1.77 6.94
N ILE A 207 -15.42 -1.05 8.05
CA ILE A 207 -15.71 0.39 8.04
C ILE A 207 -14.53 1.17 7.47
N VAL A 208 -13.31 0.90 7.95
CA VAL A 208 -12.11 1.61 7.49
C VAL A 208 -11.84 1.30 6.03
N PHE A 209 -11.93 0.04 5.60
CA PHE A 209 -11.79 -0.35 4.20
C PHE A 209 -12.77 0.43 3.30
N PHE A 210 -14.05 0.48 3.66
CA PHE A 210 -15.06 1.23 2.92
C PHE A 210 -14.74 2.74 2.86
N CYS A 211 -14.42 3.35 3.99
CA CYS A 211 -14.15 4.78 4.07
C CYS A 211 -12.88 5.19 3.33
N CYS A 212 -11.76 4.50 3.57
CA CYS A 212 -10.46 4.89 3.02
C CYS A 212 -10.27 4.48 1.56
N ARG A 213 -10.77 3.31 1.14
CA ARG A 213 -10.55 2.79 -0.22
C ARG A 213 -11.68 3.14 -1.18
N LEU A 214 -12.94 3.00 -0.78
CA LEU A 214 -14.07 3.22 -1.68
C LEU A 214 -14.49 4.69 -1.74
N ILE A 215 -14.65 5.34 -0.59
CA ILE A 215 -15.08 6.75 -0.58
C ILE A 215 -13.89 7.67 -0.86
N TRP A 216 -12.91 7.69 0.05
CA TRP A 216 -11.76 8.58 -0.05
C TRP A 216 -10.93 8.27 -1.29
N GLY A 217 -10.62 7.00 -1.53
CA GLY A 217 -9.83 6.59 -2.68
C GLY A 217 -10.44 6.98 -4.02
N THR A 218 -11.72 6.72 -4.23
CA THR A 218 -12.41 7.12 -5.48
C THR A 218 -12.45 8.63 -5.66
N TRP A 219 -12.73 9.38 -4.59
CA TRP A 219 -12.71 10.85 -4.63
C TRP A 219 -11.34 11.39 -5.02
N GLN A 220 -10.27 10.88 -4.40
CA GLN A 220 -8.91 11.32 -4.67
C GLN A 220 -8.41 10.88 -6.05
N SER A 221 -8.89 9.73 -6.53
CA SER A 221 -8.65 9.26 -7.90
C SER A 221 -9.26 10.24 -8.92
N ALA A 222 -10.50 10.70 -8.71
CA ALA A 222 -11.10 11.73 -9.55
C ALA A 222 -10.33 13.06 -9.50
N ALA A 223 -9.86 13.46 -8.31
CA ALA A 223 -9.07 14.67 -8.12
C ALA A 223 -7.74 14.61 -8.89
N VAL A 224 -6.98 13.52 -8.75
CA VAL A 224 -5.69 13.36 -9.45
C VAL A 224 -5.89 13.27 -10.96
N TYR A 225 -6.97 12.65 -11.44
CA TYR A 225 -7.29 12.62 -12.87
C TYR A 225 -7.56 14.01 -13.43
N LYS A 226 -8.29 14.86 -12.69
CA LYS A 226 -8.52 16.26 -13.08
C LYS A 226 -7.19 17.04 -13.17
N ASP A 227 -6.33 16.90 -12.18
CA ASP A 227 -5.05 17.61 -12.12
C ASP A 227 -4.08 17.11 -13.23
N MET A 228 -4.00 15.80 -13.44
CA MET A 228 -3.22 15.22 -14.56
C MET A 228 -3.76 15.63 -15.93
N TRP A 229 -5.08 15.66 -16.12
CA TRP A 229 -5.68 16.10 -17.38
C TRP A 229 -5.36 17.56 -17.69
N TYR A 230 -5.41 18.42 -16.67
CA TYR A 230 -5.00 19.82 -16.79
C TYR A 230 -3.52 19.94 -17.18
N ALA A 231 -2.63 19.20 -16.51
CA ALA A 231 -1.20 19.16 -16.81
C ALA A 231 -0.89 18.64 -18.23
N LEU A 232 -1.58 17.59 -18.65
CA LEU A 232 -1.43 16.98 -19.97
C LEU A 232 -1.88 17.93 -21.08
N LYS A 233 -3.03 18.60 -20.92
CA LYS A 233 -3.53 19.60 -21.86
C LYS A 233 -2.53 20.76 -22.02
N LYS A 234 -1.96 21.25 -20.91
CA LYS A 234 -0.90 22.28 -20.95
C LYS A 234 0.32 21.80 -21.73
N THR A 235 0.78 20.58 -21.46
CA THR A 235 1.94 19.98 -22.14
C THR A 235 1.72 19.89 -23.65
N TRP A 236 0.54 19.45 -24.08
CA TRP A 236 0.19 19.35 -25.50
C TRP A 236 0.09 20.72 -26.17
N SER A 237 -0.61 21.69 -25.58
CA SER A 237 -0.72 23.04 -26.13
C SER A 237 0.64 23.75 -26.23
N ALA A 238 1.52 23.54 -25.25
CA ALA A 238 2.87 24.07 -25.30
C ALA A 238 3.71 23.39 -26.39
N SER A 239 3.55 22.08 -26.60
CA SER A 239 4.24 21.32 -27.65
C SER A 239 3.81 21.73 -29.05
N GLU A 240 2.53 22.05 -29.27
CA GLU A 240 2.02 22.58 -30.54
C GLU A 240 2.62 23.96 -30.88
N SER A 241 2.93 24.75 -29.85
CA SER A 241 3.50 26.10 -29.99
C SER A 241 5.04 26.10 -30.08
N ALA A 242 5.69 24.95 -29.85
CA ALA A 242 7.14 24.81 -29.69
C ALA A 242 7.92 24.70 -31.00
N ALA A 243 7.38 25.16 -32.13
CA ALA A 243 7.98 25.00 -33.46
C ALA A 243 9.42 25.57 -33.59
N LEU A 244 9.87 26.42 -32.66
CA LEU A 244 11.20 27.05 -32.65
C LEU A 244 11.95 27.01 -31.30
N ASN A 245 11.30 26.70 -30.18
CA ASN A 245 11.90 26.71 -28.83
C ASN A 245 11.49 25.46 -28.03
N PRO A 246 12.36 24.93 -27.16
CA PRO A 246 11.98 23.85 -26.26
C PRO A 246 10.82 24.28 -25.35
N VAL A 247 9.86 23.37 -25.12
CA VAL A 247 8.75 23.58 -24.18
C VAL A 247 9.33 23.81 -22.78
N ASP A 248 8.99 24.94 -22.18
CA ASP A 248 9.25 25.23 -20.77
C ASP A 248 8.00 25.77 -20.10
N ILE A 249 7.37 24.96 -19.24
CA ILE A 249 6.18 25.32 -18.47
C ILE A 249 6.49 25.88 -17.08
N THR A 250 7.77 26.01 -16.71
CA THR A 250 8.21 26.31 -15.34
C THR A 250 7.59 27.61 -14.80
N THR A 251 7.62 28.68 -15.60
CA THR A 251 7.07 29.99 -15.22
C THR A 251 5.54 30.00 -15.10
N ASP A 252 4.85 29.11 -15.82
CA ASP A 252 3.39 28.98 -15.79
C ASP A 252 2.90 28.14 -14.61
N VAL A 253 3.76 27.26 -14.10
CA VAL A 253 3.45 26.36 -12.97
C VAL A 253 3.81 27.02 -11.65
N PHE A 254 5.02 27.59 -11.56
CA PHE A 254 5.58 28.16 -10.34
C PHE A 254 5.53 29.69 -10.37
N GLN A 255 4.31 30.23 -10.45
CA GLN A 255 4.09 31.67 -10.36
C GLN A 255 4.27 32.15 -8.91
N ILE A 256 4.81 33.35 -8.74
CA ILE A 256 4.88 34.02 -7.44
C ILE A 256 3.44 34.23 -6.94
N ARG A 257 3.06 33.54 -5.86
CA ARG A 257 1.73 33.66 -5.26
C ARG A 257 1.41 35.13 -4.93
N ASP A 258 0.22 35.57 -5.34
CA ASP A 258 -0.36 36.89 -5.06
C ASP A 258 0.39 38.13 -5.59
N GLY A 259 1.28 38.00 -6.60
CA GLY A 259 1.95 39.15 -7.21
C GLY A 259 2.79 39.99 -6.23
N SER A 260 2.96 39.50 -5.00
CA SER A 260 3.79 40.08 -3.95
C SER A 260 5.01 39.19 -3.82
N ILE A 261 6.19 39.81 -3.89
CA ILE A 261 7.46 39.16 -3.57
C ILE A 261 7.28 38.53 -2.18
N CYS A 262 7.55 37.23 -2.04
CA CYS A 262 7.48 36.51 -0.75
C CYS A 262 8.01 37.40 0.38
N VAL A 263 7.11 37.84 1.26
CA VAL A 263 7.41 38.94 2.20
C VAL A 263 8.31 38.48 3.35
N ASN A 264 8.44 37.16 3.55
CA ASN A 264 9.28 36.57 4.58
C ASN A 264 10.15 35.42 4.04
N GLU A 265 11.22 35.13 4.77
CA GLU A 265 12.20 34.09 4.43
C GLU A 265 11.57 32.69 4.38
N ALA A 266 10.55 32.44 5.20
CA ALA A 266 9.82 31.17 5.21
C ALA A 266 9.08 30.91 3.90
N CYS A 267 8.37 31.90 3.36
CA CYS A 267 7.71 31.83 2.05
C CYS A 267 8.71 31.61 0.93
N ALA A 268 9.84 32.34 0.96
CA ALA A 268 10.88 32.20 -0.06
C ALA A 268 11.48 30.78 -0.07
N ARG A 269 11.76 30.21 1.11
CA ARG A 269 12.24 28.81 1.24
C ARG A 269 11.19 27.80 0.79
N ALA A 270 9.91 28.00 1.14
CA ALA A 270 8.82 27.14 0.70
C ALA A 270 8.65 27.13 -0.83
N GLN A 271 8.72 28.30 -1.47
CA GLN A 271 8.65 28.41 -2.93
C GLN A 271 9.87 27.78 -3.62
N ALA A 272 11.07 27.98 -3.06
CA ALA A 272 12.29 27.34 -3.54
C ALA A 272 12.22 25.81 -3.44
N GLU A 273 11.61 25.28 -2.37
CA GLU A 273 11.41 23.85 -2.20
C GLU A 273 10.43 23.30 -3.25
N ILE A 274 9.27 23.94 -3.43
CA ILE A 274 8.25 23.51 -4.41
C ILE A 274 8.80 23.46 -5.84
N SER A 275 9.65 24.42 -6.20
CA SER A 275 10.26 24.55 -7.53
C SER A 275 11.63 23.86 -7.67
N LYS A 276 12.13 23.19 -6.63
CA LYS A 276 13.50 22.62 -6.54
C LYS A 276 13.89 21.75 -7.73
N PHE A 277 12.96 20.94 -8.22
CA PHE A 277 13.18 20.04 -9.35
C PHE A 277 12.45 20.47 -10.64
N SER A 278 12.04 21.73 -10.74
CA SER A 278 11.34 22.30 -11.89
C SER A 278 12.04 22.05 -13.23
N LYS A 279 13.38 22.08 -13.27
CA LYS A 279 14.16 21.78 -14.48
C LYS A 279 13.88 20.39 -15.09
N TYR A 280 13.49 19.42 -14.26
CA TYR A 280 13.17 18.06 -14.71
C TYR A 280 11.70 17.91 -15.15
N THR A 281 10.86 18.89 -14.84
CA THR A 281 9.44 18.95 -15.20
C THR A 281 9.12 20.05 -16.22
N ALA A 282 10.11 20.85 -16.63
CA ALA A 282 9.99 21.95 -17.58
C ALA A 282 9.37 21.54 -18.93
N GLY A 283 9.67 20.33 -19.41
CA GLY A 283 9.08 19.79 -20.64
C GLY A 283 7.62 19.32 -20.52
N GLY A 284 6.99 19.49 -19.36
CA GLY A 284 5.66 18.99 -19.06
C GLY A 284 5.61 17.51 -18.70
N VAL A 285 4.39 16.98 -18.52
CA VAL A 285 4.20 15.56 -18.16
C VAL A 285 4.16 14.71 -19.43
N PRO A 286 5.00 13.66 -19.53
CA PRO A 286 4.89 12.71 -20.63
C PRO A 286 3.54 11.99 -20.62
N THR A 287 2.91 11.86 -21.78
CA THR A 287 1.60 11.19 -21.92
C THR A 287 1.64 9.74 -21.41
N TRP A 288 2.72 9.01 -21.68
CA TRP A 288 2.87 7.62 -21.20
C TRP A 288 2.83 7.54 -19.66
N LEU A 289 3.37 8.53 -18.96
CA LEU A 289 3.42 8.56 -17.51
C LEU A 289 2.01 8.69 -16.92
N VAL A 290 1.21 9.60 -17.48
CA VAL A 290 -0.21 9.76 -17.11
C VAL A 290 -1.00 8.49 -17.41
N VAL A 291 -0.84 7.91 -18.60
CA VAL A 291 -1.57 6.70 -19.01
C VAL A 291 -1.26 5.52 -18.09
N THR A 292 0.03 5.27 -17.82
CA THR A 292 0.43 4.18 -16.92
C THR A 292 -0.13 4.37 -15.51
N TYR A 293 -0.05 5.59 -14.96
CA TYR A 293 -0.63 5.90 -13.66
C TYR A 293 -2.15 5.67 -13.62
N VAL A 294 -2.90 6.22 -14.59
CA VAL A 294 -4.36 6.09 -14.66
C VAL A 294 -4.78 4.63 -14.78
N VAL A 295 -4.12 3.85 -15.64
CA VAL A 295 -4.40 2.42 -15.79
C VAL A 295 -4.16 1.67 -14.49
N SER A 296 -3.00 1.88 -13.84
CA SER A 296 -2.68 1.27 -12.55
C SER A 296 -3.71 1.64 -11.48
N ASN A 297 -4.09 2.91 -11.39
CA ASN A 297 -5.06 3.39 -10.41
C ASN A 297 -6.48 2.86 -10.66
N ILE A 298 -6.93 2.76 -11.92
CA ILE A 298 -8.21 2.12 -12.28
C ILE A 298 -8.22 0.65 -11.87
N VAL A 299 -7.15 -0.10 -12.16
CA VAL A 299 -7.05 -1.52 -11.80
C VAL A 299 -7.10 -1.68 -10.29
N LEU A 300 -6.30 -0.92 -9.53
CA LEU A 300 -6.25 -1.01 -8.07
C LEU A 300 -7.59 -0.62 -7.42
N ASN A 301 -8.22 0.46 -7.85
CA ASN A 301 -9.55 0.81 -7.35
C ASN A 301 -10.60 -0.24 -7.75
N GLY A 302 -10.52 -0.77 -8.98
CA GLY A 302 -11.40 -1.84 -9.45
C GLY A 302 -11.31 -3.10 -8.57
N LEU A 303 -10.10 -3.46 -8.13
CA LEU A 303 -9.89 -4.54 -7.16
C LEU A 303 -10.54 -4.22 -5.81
N ASN A 304 -10.41 -2.99 -5.31
CA ASN A 304 -11.09 -2.57 -4.06
C ASN A 304 -12.62 -2.73 -4.15
N TYR A 305 -13.23 -2.33 -5.27
CA TYR A 305 -14.67 -2.53 -5.51
C TYR A 305 -15.04 -4.01 -5.64
N TYR A 306 -14.20 -4.81 -6.31
CA TYR A 306 -14.39 -6.24 -6.44
C TYR A 306 -14.42 -6.93 -5.05
N TRP A 307 -13.40 -6.69 -4.21
CA TRP A 307 -13.33 -7.26 -2.87
C TRP A 307 -14.51 -6.81 -2.01
N PHE A 308 -14.89 -5.53 -2.11
CA PHE A 308 -16.08 -5.03 -1.40
C PHE A 308 -17.38 -5.72 -1.81
N THR A 309 -17.56 -5.96 -3.11
CA THR A 309 -18.72 -6.69 -3.63
C THR A 309 -18.71 -8.13 -3.12
N LYS A 310 -17.54 -8.79 -3.07
CA LYS A 310 -17.41 -10.15 -2.53
C LYS A 310 -17.73 -10.25 -1.04
N MET A 311 -17.41 -9.22 -0.26
CA MET A 311 -17.82 -9.12 1.14
C MET A 311 -19.33 -8.98 1.28
N ILE A 312 -19.94 -8.05 0.53
CA ILE A 312 -21.40 -7.87 0.53
C ILE A 312 -22.11 -9.17 0.12
N ASP A 313 -21.60 -9.88 -0.87
CA ASP A 313 -22.16 -11.17 -1.29
C ASP A 313 -22.14 -12.21 -0.17
N ALA A 314 -21.08 -12.26 0.64
CA ALA A 314 -20.99 -13.15 1.80
C ALA A 314 -22.06 -12.78 2.85
N VAL A 315 -22.17 -11.48 3.15
CA VAL A 315 -23.19 -10.94 4.07
C VAL A 315 -24.61 -11.25 3.58
N ILE A 316 -24.93 -10.98 2.32
CA ILE A 316 -26.28 -11.16 1.75
C ILE A 316 -26.69 -12.63 1.71
N LYS A 317 -25.77 -13.54 1.37
CA LYS A 317 -26.07 -14.99 1.34
C LYS A 317 -26.60 -15.48 2.68
N ARG A 318 -26.12 -14.91 3.80
CA ARG A 318 -26.54 -15.32 5.14
C ARG A 318 -27.90 -14.77 5.55
N PHE A 319 -28.23 -13.53 5.15
CA PHE A 319 -29.57 -12.97 5.36
C PHE A 319 -30.66 -13.64 4.50
N ARG A 320 -30.29 -14.27 3.39
CA ARG A 320 -31.20 -15.08 2.56
C ARG A 320 -31.40 -16.50 3.08
N ALA A 321 -30.59 -16.97 4.02
CA ALA A 321 -30.82 -18.23 4.72
C ALA A 321 -32.02 -18.06 5.67
N PRO A 322 -32.88 -19.09 5.87
CA PRO A 322 -34.06 -18.99 6.71
C PRO A 322 -33.70 -18.51 8.12
N ALA A 323 -34.41 -17.46 8.58
CA ALA A 323 -34.08 -16.76 9.81
C ALA A 323 -34.14 -17.69 11.04
N PRO A 324 -33.12 -17.69 11.91
CA PRO A 324 -33.17 -18.44 13.15
C PRO A 324 -34.15 -17.78 14.15
N ALA A 325 -34.97 -18.58 14.83
CA ALA A 325 -35.93 -18.09 15.81
C ALA A 325 -35.24 -17.68 17.14
N GLY A 326 -35.33 -16.40 17.52
CA GLY A 326 -34.99 -15.88 18.85
C GLY A 326 -33.96 -14.73 18.85
N LYS A 327 -34.11 -13.75 19.77
CA LYS A 327 -33.24 -12.55 19.88
C LYS A 327 -31.75 -12.88 20.09
N THR A 328 -31.43 -13.88 20.91
CA THR A 328 -30.04 -14.33 21.14
C THR A 328 -29.40 -14.87 19.87
N LYS A 329 -30.16 -15.60 19.05
CA LYS A 329 -29.67 -16.14 17.77
C LYS A 329 -29.51 -15.06 16.70
N GLU A 330 -30.23 -13.95 16.82
CA GLU A 330 -30.08 -12.80 15.92
C GLU A 330 -28.75 -12.05 16.17
N GLU A 331 -28.35 -11.90 17.44
CA GLU A 331 -27.05 -11.30 17.79
C GLU A 331 -25.88 -12.20 17.37
N GLU A 332 -25.97 -13.50 17.64
CA GLU A 332 -24.99 -14.49 17.15
C GLU A 332 -24.89 -14.48 15.62
N LEU A 333 -26.03 -14.40 14.91
CA LEU A 333 -26.05 -14.28 13.45
C LEU A 333 -25.33 -13.02 12.96
N LYS A 334 -25.56 -11.85 13.59
CA LYS A 334 -24.86 -10.61 13.25
C LYS A 334 -23.37 -10.70 13.54
N GLN A 335 -22.99 -11.41 14.60
CA GLN A 335 -21.59 -11.65 14.93
C GLN A 335 -20.89 -12.48 13.86
N ASP A 336 -21.47 -13.63 13.50
CA ASP A 336 -20.94 -14.53 12.49
C ASP A 336 -20.79 -13.85 11.13
N VAL A 337 -21.78 -13.05 10.72
CA VAL A 337 -21.78 -12.34 9.43
C VAL A 337 -20.61 -11.37 9.29
N VAL A 338 -20.32 -10.60 10.35
CA VAL A 338 -19.22 -9.62 10.33
C VAL A 338 -17.87 -10.33 10.32
N ILE A 339 -17.70 -11.38 11.13
CA ILE A 339 -16.46 -12.15 11.18
C ILE A 339 -16.21 -12.84 9.84
N GLU A 340 -17.23 -13.44 9.22
CA GLU A 340 -17.10 -14.07 7.90
C GLU A 340 -16.71 -13.05 6.83
N ALA A 341 -17.38 -11.90 6.77
CA ALA A 341 -17.07 -10.85 5.82
C ALA A 341 -15.63 -10.32 6.00
N ALA A 342 -15.21 -10.09 7.24
CA ALA A 342 -13.84 -9.67 7.56
C ALA A 342 -12.80 -10.75 7.24
N THR A 343 -13.10 -12.02 7.51
CA THR A 343 -12.19 -13.15 7.20
C THR A 343 -12.03 -13.32 5.70
N LYS A 344 -13.12 -13.16 4.95
CA LYS A 344 -13.06 -13.21 3.49
C LYS A 344 -12.24 -12.06 2.91
N LEU A 345 -12.35 -10.86 3.49
CA LEU A 345 -11.50 -9.74 3.11
C LEU A 345 -10.04 -10.02 3.42
N GLU A 346 -9.75 -10.49 4.63
CA GLU A 346 -8.41 -10.91 5.04
C GLU A 346 -7.81 -11.90 4.04
N GLN A 347 -8.56 -12.95 3.67
CA GLN A 347 -8.09 -13.95 2.70
C GLN A 347 -7.88 -13.35 1.30
N GLU A 348 -8.83 -12.57 0.77
CA GLU A 348 -8.78 -12.05 -0.61
C GLU A 348 -7.77 -10.92 -0.78
N GLU A 349 -7.63 -10.05 0.22
CA GLU A 349 -6.68 -8.93 0.21
C GLU A 349 -5.30 -9.38 0.68
N GLY A 350 -5.23 -10.16 1.77
CA GLY A 350 -4.01 -10.77 2.28
C GLY A 350 -3.34 -11.67 1.23
N ALA A 351 -4.10 -12.26 0.31
CA ALA A 351 -3.57 -12.88 -0.91
C ALA A 351 -2.54 -12.04 -1.67
N PHE A 352 -2.79 -10.74 -1.76
CA PHE A 352 -2.07 -9.80 -2.61
C PHE A 352 -1.03 -9.01 -1.81
N THR A 353 -1.34 -8.69 -0.54
CA THR A 353 -0.48 -7.89 0.33
C THR A 353 0.47 -8.75 1.17
N THR A 354 0.04 -9.91 1.64
CA THR A 354 0.81 -10.80 2.54
C THR A 354 1.03 -12.21 1.98
N GLY A 355 0.42 -12.54 0.83
CA GLY A 355 0.55 -13.81 0.12
C GLY A 355 -0.18 -15.00 0.75
N ASP A 356 -1.31 -14.76 1.42
CA ASP A 356 -2.05 -15.77 2.20
C ASP A 356 -2.66 -16.92 1.37
N LEU A 357 -2.94 -16.73 0.07
CA LEU A 357 -3.69 -17.66 -0.79
C LEU A 357 -3.13 -19.10 -0.87
N ALA A 358 -1.84 -19.28 -0.64
CA ALA A 358 -1.23 -20.60 -0.69
C ALA A 358 -1.17 -21.29 0.68
N SER A 359 -1.58 -20.61 1.76
CA SER A 359 -1.72 -21.21 3.09
C SER A 359 -2.91 -22.18 3.16
N GLU A 360 -4.07 -21.83 2.59
CA GLU A 360 -5.30 -22.64 2.72
C GLU A 360 -5.44 -23.75 1.68
N LYS A 361 -5.11 -23.48 0.40
CA LYS A 361 -5.23 -24.50 -0.66
C LYS A 361 -4.35 -25.73 -0.43
N ILE A 362 -3.23 -25.58 0.27
CA ILE A 362 -2.33 -26.69 0.58
C ILE A 362 -2.72 -27.34 1.91
N ALA A 363 -3.16 -26.59 2.93
CA ALA A 363 -3.67 -27.18 4.17
C ALA A 363 -4.86 -28.12 3.90
N SER A 364 -5.81 -27.69 3.05
CA SER A 364 -6.91 -28.53 2.59
C SER A 364 -6.44 -29.76 1.78
N ALA A 365 -5.38 -29.64 0.99
CA ALA A 365 -4.83 -30.76 0.21
C ALA A 365 -3.95 -31.73 1.03
N VAL A 366 -3.47 -31.30 2.20
CA VAL A 366 -2.67 -32.12 3.13
C VAL A 366 -3.56 -32.84 4.15
N GLU A 367 -4.70 -32.24 4.55
CA GLU A 367 -5.72 -32.90 5.37
C GLU A 367 -6.49 -33.97 4.58
N VAL A 368 -6.74 -33.76 3.28
CA VAL A 368 -7.31 -34.78 2.40
C VAL A 368 -6.16 -35.65 1.88
N GLY A 369 -5.70 -36.60 2.73
CA GLY A 369 -4.68 -37.56 2.31
C GLY A 369 -5.11 -38.36 1.07
N PRO A 370 -4.17 -38.87 0.25
CA PRO A 370 -4.48 -39.59 -1.01
C PRO A 370 -5.46 -40.76 -0.83
N SER A 371 -5.49 -41.33 0.38
CA SER A 371 -6.35 -42.43 0.78
C SER A 371 -7.84 -42.07 0.81
N GLU A 372 -8.19 -40.81 1.03
CA GLU A 372 -9.58 -40.34 1.16
C GLU A 372 -10.19 -40.02 -0.22
N GLU A 373 -9.41 -39.43 -1.13
CA GLU A 373 -9.77 -39.27 -2.55
C GLU A 373 -9.92 -40.61 -3.27
N LEU A 374 -9.05 -41.59 -2.97
CA LEU A 374 -9.18 -42.95 -3.48
C LEU A 374 -10.43 -43.67 -2.93
N ARG A 375 -10.80 -43.39 -1.67
CA ARG A 375 -12.03 -43.90 -1.03
C ARG A 375 -13.30 -43.34 -1.67
N GLN A 376 -13.31 -42.04 -2.01
CA GLN A 376 -14.44 -41.42 -2.71
C GLN A 376 -14.59 -41.93 -4.15
N ARG A 377 -13.48 -42.37 -4.78
CA ARG A 377 -13.49 -42.92 -6.15
C ARG A 377 -13.81 -44.41 -6.23
N ASN A 378 -13.64 -45.20 -5.16
CA ASN A 378 -13.95 -46.64 -5.18
C ASN A 378 -14.41 -47.16 -3.80
N PRO A 379 -15.73 -47.28 -3.56
CA PRO A 379 -16.27 -47.72 -2.27
C PRO A 379 -16.06 -49.21 -1.93
N ASN A 380 -15.39 -50.00 -2.79
CA ASN A 380 -15.29 -51.47 -2.67
C ASN A 380 -13.92 -52.01 -2.23
N VAL A 381 -13.03 -51.21 -1.62
CA VAL A 381 -11.73 -51.72 -1.14
C VAL A 381 -11.90 -52.40 0.22
N PRO A 382 -11.65 -53.72 0.37
CA PRO A 382 -11.84 -54.43 1.64
C PRO A 382 -10.72 -54.14 2.64
N THR A 383 -11.09 -54.07 3.92
CA THR A 383 -10.21 -53.88 5.08
C THR A 383 -9.28 -55.08 5.28
N ALA A 384 -7.97 -54.90 5.11
CA ALA A 384 -6.99 -55.82 5.67
C ALA A 384 -6.87 -55.56 7.18
N ALA A 385 -7.45 -56.44 7.99
CA ALA A 385 -7.25 -56.45 9.44
C ALA A 385 -5.77 -56.70 9.75
N ARG A 386 -5.15 -55.80 10.51
CA ARG A 386 -3.82 -56.03 11.09
C ARG A 386 -3.98 -56.71 12.45
N SER A 387 -3.49 -57.94 12.54
CA SER A 387 -3.04 -58.61 13.76
C SER A 387 -1.80 -57.92 14.33
#